data_AF-A0A329Z994-F1
#
_entry.id   AF-A0A329Z994-F1
#
_cell.length_a   1.000
_cell.length_b   1.000
_cell.length_c   1.000
_cell.angle_alpha   90.00
_cell.angle_beta   90.00
_cell.angle_gamma   90.00
#
_symmetry.space_group_name_H-M   'P 1'
#
loop_
_entity.id
_entity.type
_entity.pdbx_description
1 polymer ?
#
loop_
_entity_poly.entity_id
_entity_poly.type
_entity_poly.pdbx_seq_one_letter_code
_entity_poly.pdbx_strand_id
1 'polypeptide(L)'
;MKCIICDRETKYYFTTDFTTHHQGKFKDQLDKSEFYKCINCGFTFSKTLYEMPYEKWCELNLKAHTLFESQHLDSRLSNQPPYLAQASMINILATNNIIQNNLVESSQNGGGGAVK
;
A
#
# COMPACT_ATOMS: atom_id res chain seq x y z
N MET A 1 18.33 -3.67 -4.43
CA MET A 1 17.22 -4.31 -5.17
C MET A 1 16.87 -3.49 -6.40
N LYS A 2 16.07 -4.03 -7.33
CA LYS A 2 15.59 -3.27 -8.50
C LYS A 2 14.27 -2.56 -8.18
N CYS A 3 14.00 -1.46 -8.88
CA CYS A 3 12.77 -0.69 -8.76
C CYS A 3 11.59 -1.48 -9.33
N ILE A 4 10.51 -1.64 -8.56
CA ILE A 4 9.31 -2.40 -8.99
C ILE A 4 8.53 -1.72 -10.14
N ILE A 5 8.84 -0.45 -10.44
CA ILE A 5 8.16 0.31 -11.51
C ILE A 5 8.95 0.30 -12.82
N CYS A 6 10.29 0.40 -12.76
CA CYS A 6 11.12 0.57 -13.96
C CYS A 6 12.35 -0.34 -14.04
N ASP A 7 12.48 -1.29 -13.12
CA ASP A 7 13.56 -2.29 -13.05
C ASP A 7 15.00 -1.71 -12.94
N ARG A 8 15.14 -0.41 -12.63
CA ARG A 8 16.43 0.27 -12.44
C ARG A 8 16.94 0.16 -11.00
N GLU A 9 18.20 0.56 -10.81
CA GLU A 9 18.85 0.57 -9.50
C GLU A 9 18.09 1.42 -8.47
N THR A 10 18.15 0.98 -7.22
CA THR A 10 17.58 1.67 -6.06
C THR A 10 18.66 1.82 -5.00
N LYS A 11 18.55 2.88 -4.20
CA LYS A 11 19.44 3.15 -3.07
C LYS A 11 18.62 3.28 -1.79
N TYR A 12 19.25 2.92 -0.67
CA TYR A 12 18.69 3.23 0.65
C TYR A 12 18.34 4.72 0.73
N TYR A 13 17.20 5.03 1.35
CA TYR A 13 16.72 6.39 1.50
C TYR A 13 16.50 6.76 2.97
N PHE A 14 15.67 6.01 3.70
CA PHE A 14 15.49 6.17 5.15
C PHE A 14 14.93 4.89 5.77
N THR A 15 14.85 4.86 7.11
CA THR A 15 14.20 3.80 7.88
C THR A 15 13.11 4.40 8.76
N THR A 16 11.92 3.80 8.76
CA THR A 16 10.84 4.13 9.70
C THR A 16 10.90 3.21 10.91
N ASP A 17 10.57 3.75 12.08
CA ASP A 17 10.40 3.00 13.32
C ASP A 17 8.91 2.81 13.65
N PHE A 18 8.44 1.56 13.61
CA PHE A 18 7.07 1.17 13.89
C PHE A 18 6.82 0.83 15.37
N THR A 19 7.83 0.92 16.23
CA THR A 19 7.62 0.82 17.68
C THR A 19 6.83 2.02 18.21
N THR A 20 6.99 3.20 17.59
CA THR A 20 6.24 4.42 17.92
C THR A 20 4.91 4.52 17.17
N HIS A 21 4.83 3.98 15.95
CA HIS A 21 3.58 3.95 15.17
C HIS A 21 2.63 2.84 15.67
N HIS A 22 1.32 3.06 15.55
CA HIS A 22 0.28 2.14 16.08
C HIS A 22 0.47 1.76 17.56
N GLN A 23 1.12 2.61 18.37
CA GLN A 23 1.44 2.32 19.78
C GLN A 23 2.23 1.02 19.96
N GLY A 24 3.02 0.62 18.95
CA GLY A 24 3.81 -0.61 18.98
C GLY A 24 2.99 -1.90 18.89
N LYS A 25 1.68 -1.84 18.58
CA LYS A 25 0.79 -3.01 18.54
C LYS A 25 1.22 -4.10 17.57
N PHE A 26 2.01 -3.77 16.55
CA PHE A 26 2.50 -4.73 15.55
C PHE A 26 4.02 -4.85 15.52
N LYS A 27 4.73 -4.39 16.57
CA LYS A 27 6.20 -4.39 16.61
C LYS A 27 6.81 -5.79 16.39
N ASP A 28 6.14 -6.84 16.86
CA ASP A 28 6.62 -8.22 16.73
C ASP A 28 6.53 -8.72 15.28
N GLN A 29 5.67 -8.10 14.46
CA GLN A 29 5.53 -8.41 13.04
C GLN A 29 6.36 -7.47 12.15
N LEU A 30 6.44 -6.18 12.52
CA LEU A 30 7.19 -5.12 11.84
C LEU A 30 7.63 -4.06 12.86
N ASP A 31 8.91 -4.07 13.23
CA ASP A 31 9.51 -3.09 14.15
C ASP A 31 10.10 -1.90 13.39
N LYS A 32 10.75 -2.14 12.26
CA LYS A 32 11.36 -1.14 11.38
C LYS A 32 11.09 -1.48 9.92
N SER A 33 11.05 -0.45 9.09
CA SER A 33 10.93 -0.62 7.65
C SER A 33 11.96 0.21 6.93
N GLU A 34 12.82 -0.44 6.16
CA GLU A 34 13.79 0.22 5.29
C GLU A 34 13.11 0.65 4.00
N PHE A 35 13.24 1.93 3.66
CA PHE A 35 12.76 2.50 2.41
C PHE A 35 13.92 2.73 1.44
N TYR A 36 13.68 2.32 0.19
CA TYR A 36 14.61 2.49 -0.92
C TYR A 36 13.98 3.41 -1.95
N LYS A 37 14.80 4.25 -2.58
CA LYS A 37 14.39 5.17 -3.63
C LYS A 37 15.10 4.81 -4.93
N CYS A 38 14.32 4.72 -6.01
CA CYS A 38 14.87 4.54 -7.35
C CYS A 38 15.62 5.78 -7.79
N ILE A 39 16.87 5.61 -8.25
CA ILE A 39 17.70 6.72 -8.73
C ILE A 39 17.24 7.25 -10.10
N ASN A 40 16.43 6.47 -10.81
CA ASN A 40 15.93 6.80 -12.15
C ASN A 40 14.56 7.49 -12.09
N CYS A 41 13.52 6.82 -11.57
CA CYS A 41 12.15 7.37 -11.57
C CYS A 41 11.74 8.05 -10.24
N GLY A 42 12.61 8.02 -9.22
CA GLY A 42 12.32 8.63 -7.92
C GLY A 42 11.30 7.87 -7.05
N PHE A 43 10.71 6.77 -7.53
CA PHE A 43 9.78 5.95 -6.76
C PHE A 43 10.42 5.44 -5.48
N THR A 44 9.71 5.59 -4.36
CA THR A 44 10.17 5.22 -3.02
C THR A 44 9.27 4.13 -2.47
N PHE A 45 9.85 3.07 -1.93
CA PHE A 45 9.09 1.92 -1.43
C PHE A 45 9.82 1.20 -0.30
N SER A 46 9.06 0.47 0.52
CA SER A 46 9.61 -0.33 1.60
C SER A 46 10.20 -1.63 1.05
N LYS A 47 11.51 -1.82 1.20
CA LYS A 47 12.18 -3.10 0.95
C LYS A 47 11.69 -4.15 1.93
N THR A 48 11.53 -3.79 3.20
CA THR A 48 11.09 -4.69 4.27
C THR A 48 9.72 -5.29 4.00
N LEU A 49 8.75 -4.48 3.56
CA LEU A 49 7.41 -4.98 3.22
C LEU A 49 7.42 -5.78 1.91
N TYR A 50 8.22 -5.36 0.93
CA TYR A 50 8.31 -6.05 -0.36
C TYR A 50 8.91 -7.47 -0.23
N GLU A 51 9.89 -7.64 0.66
CA GLU A 51 10.55 -8.93 0.91
C GLU A 51 9.83 -9.76 1.98
N MET A 52 8.76 -9.25 2.59
CA MET A 52 7.96 -9.97 3.59
C MET A 52 7.22 -11.14 2.93
N PRO A 53 7.17 -12.33 3.56
CA PRO A 53 6.34 -13.43 3.08
C PRO A 53 4.89 -12.99 2.92
N TYR A 54 4.26 -13.41 1.82
CA TYR A 54 2.94 -12.93 1.43
C TYR A 54 1.89 -13.14 2.53
N GLU A 55 1.89 -14.30 3.18
CA GLU A 55 0.96 -14.63 4.26
C GLU A 55 1.14 -13.71 5.46
N LYS A 56 2.40 -13.42 5.82
CA LYS A 56 2.75 -12.50 6.92
C LYS A 56 2.34 -11.06 6.57
N TRP A 57 2.53 -10.65 5.32
CA TRP A 57 2.08 -9.35 4.84
C TRP A 57 0.55 -9.24 4.87
N CYS A 58 -0.17 -10.25 4.38
CA CYS A 58 -1.64 -10.27 4.39
C CYS A 58 -2.18 -10.16 5.83
N GLU A 59 -1.61 -10.92 6.76
CA GLU A 59 -2.00 -10.89 8.16
C GLU A 59 -1.73 -9.51 8.79
N LEU A 60 -0.53 -8.96 8.61
CA LEU A 60 -0.17 -7.63 9.12
C LEU A 60 -1.09 -6.55 8.54
N ASN A 61 -1.31 -6.58 7.22
CA ASN A 61 -2.14 -5.61 6.52
C ASN A 61 -3.58 -5.65 7.03
N LEU A 62 -4.17 -6.85 7.15
CA LEU A 62 -5.52 -7.02 7.69
C LEU A 62 -5.62 -6.47 9.12
N LYS A 63 -4.70 -6.86 10.02
CA LYS A 63 -4.68 -6.38 11.40
C LYS A 63 -4.56 -4.87 11.50
N ALA A 64 -3.69 -4.26 10.71
CA ALA A 64 -3.49 -2.81 10.70
C ALA A 64 -4.76 -2.07 10.24
N HIS A 65 -5.40 -2.53 9.17
CA HIS A 65 -6.66 -1.97 8.68
C HIS A 65 -7.81 -2.15 9.67
N THR A 66 -8.00 -3.36 10.22
CA THR A 66 -9.04 -3.62 11.23
C THR A 66 -8.86 -2.77 12.47
N LEU A 67 -7.62 -2.60 12.96
CA LEU A 67 -7.35 -1.72 14.10
C LEU A 67 -7.73 -0.27 13.79
N PHE A 68 -7.32 0.25 12.63
CA PHE A 68 -7.64 1.62 12.23
C PHE A 68 -9.16 1.83 12.06
N GLU A 69 -9.85 0.87 11.44
CA GLU A 69 -11.28 0.96 11.14
C GLU A 69 -12.17 0.82 12.37
N SER A 70 -11.74 0.02 13.36
CA SER A 70 -12.43 -0.13 14.64
C SER A 70 -12.28 1.05 15.59
N GLN A 71 -11.33 1.96 15.34
CA GLN A 71 -11.16 3.18 16.13
C GLN A 71 -12.26 4.21 15.83
N HIS A 72 -12.73 4.87 16.89
CA HIS A 72 -13.56 6.07 16.78
C HIS A 72 -12.86 7.12 15.93
N LEU A 73 -13.62 7.84 15.10
CA LEU A 73 -13.08 8.85 14.17
C LEU A 73 -12.15 9.85 14.86
N ASP A 74 -12.53 10.33 16.06
CA ASP A 74 -11.77 11.32 16.83
C ASP A 74 -10.44 10.79 17.40
N SER A 75 -10.26 9.46 17.41
CA SER A 75 -9.06 8.79 17.92
C SER A 75 -8.10 8.32 16.82
N ARG A 76 -8.44 8.53 15.54
CA ARG A 76 -7.62 8.13 14.41
C ARG A 76 -6.48 9.14 14.22
N LEU A 77 -5.26 8.64 14.07
CA LEU A 77 -4.05 9.46 13.86
C LEU A 77 -3.91 10.01 12.43
N SER A 78 -4.66 9.46 11.48
CA SER A 78 -4.68 9.89 10.09
C SER A 78 -6.07 9.73 9.51
N ASN A 79 -6.37 10.50 8.46
CA ASN A 79 -7.51 10.21 7.60
C ASN A 79 -7.17 9.02 6.68
N GLN A 80 -8.17 8.24 6.29
CA GLN A 80 -8.00 7.41 5.10
C GLN A 80 -7.93 8.38 3.92
N PRO A 81 -6.97 8.20 2.99
CA PRO A 81 -7.04 8.88 1.72
C PRO A 81 -8.41 8.64 1.09
N PRO A 82 -8.98 9.61 0.37
CA PRO A 82 -10.33 9.50 -0.17
C PRO A 82 -10.34 8.59 -1.41
N TYR A 83 -9.86 7.35 -1.27
CA TYR A 83 -9.67 6.39 -2.35
C TYR A 83 -10.97 6.14 -3.12
N LEU A 84 -12.11 6.10 -2.41
CA LEU A 84 -13.41 6.00 -3.05
C LEU A 84 -13.69 7.20 -3.96
N ALA A 85 -13.51 8.42 -3.47
CA ALA A 85 -13.73 9.63 -4.27
C ALA A 85 -12.75 9.71 -5.46
N GLN A 86 -11.49 9.32 -5.24
CA GLN A 86 -10.47 9.25 -6.29
C GLN A 86 -10.84 8.21 -7.37
N ALA A 87 -11.23 7.00 -6.96
CA ALA A 87 -11.67 5.95 -7.87
C ALA A 87 -12.95 6.35 -8.63
N SER A 88 -13.91 6.97 -7.96
CA SER A 88 -15.12 7.51 -8.60
C SER A 88 -14.78 8.58 -9.62
N MET A 89 -13.85 9.49 -9.31
CA MET A 89 -13.42 10.53 -10.25
C MET A 89 -12.74 9.93 -11.48
N ILE A 90 -11.82 8.97 -11.30
CA ILE A 90 -11.20 8.24 -12.41
C ILE A 90 -12.28 7.56 -13.28
N ASN A 91 -13.25 6.90 -12.65
CA ASN A 91 -14.34 6.25 -13.36
C ASN A 91 -15.21 7.24 -14.16
N ILE A 92 -15.53 8.42 -13.60
CA ILE A 92 -16.27 9.48 -14.30
C ILE A 92 -15.47 9.97 -15.52
N LEU A 93 -14.18 10.26 -15.36
CA LEU A 93 -13.32 10.72 -16.44
C LEU A 93 -13.20 9.66 -17.56
N ALA A 94 -13.07 8.39 -17.18
CA ALA A 94 -13.04 7.26 -18.10
C ALA A 94 -14.38 7.10 -18.85
N THR A 95 -15.50 7.12 -18.12
CA THR A 95 -16.85 6.99 -18.70
C THR A 95 -17.15 8.10 -19.71
N ASN A 96 -16.59 9.29 -19.51
CA ASN A 96 -16.73 10.43 -20.40
C ASN A 96 -15.62 10.52 -21.47
N ASN A 97 -14.80 9.48 -21.63
CA ASN A 97 -13.69 9.42 -22.60
C ASN A 97 -12.67 10.56 -22.48
N ILE A 98 -12.53 11.17 -21.29
CA ILE A 98 -11.51 12.21 -21.02
C ILE A 98 -10.13 11.56 -20.82
N ILE A 99 -10.11 10.39 -20.18
CA ILE A 99 -8.90 9.56 -20.01
C ILE A 99 -9.15 8.17 -20.58
N GLN A 100 -8.10 7.52 -21.03
CA GLN A 100 -8.19 6.13 -21.50
C GLN A 100 -8.23 5.18 -20.30
N ASN A 101 -9.24 4.31 -20.27
CA ASN A 101 -9.42 3.34 -19.18
C ASN A 101 -8.63 2.05 -19.41
N ASN A 102 -7.33 2.18 -19.68
CA ASN A 102 -6.45 1.04 -19.97
C ASN A 102 -6.00 0.33 -18.68
N LEU A 103 -6.53 0.75 -17.52
CA LEU A 103 -6.12 0.31 -16.19
C LEU A 103 -6.94 -0.87 -15.63
N VAL A 104 -7.99 -1.31 -16.33
CA VAL A 104 -8.96 -2.29 -15.80
C VAL A 104 -8.47 -3.75 -15.90
N GLU A 105 -7.44 -4.05 -16.70
CA GLU A 105 -6.96 -5.45 -16.80
C GLU A 105 -6.26 -5.95 -15.52
N SER A 106 -5.79 -5.08 -14.63
CA SER A 106 -5.13 -5.48 -13.38
C SER A 106 -6.03 -5.56 -12.14
N SER A 107 -7.25 -5.02 -12.19
CA SER A 107 -8.13 -4.94 -11.00
C SER A 107 -9.23 -6.00 -10.94
N GLN A 108 -9.40 -6.84 -11.98
CA GLN A 108 -10.38 -7.93 -11.98
C GLN A 108 -9.88 -9.22 -11.28
N ASN A 109 -8.61 -9.33 -10.92
CA ASN A 109 -8.07 -10.51 -10.22
C ASN A 109 -8.11 -10.43 -8.68
N GLY A 110 -8.69 -9.38 -8.11
CA GLY A 110 -8.75 -9.17 -6.65
C GLY A 110 -10.04 -9.62 -5.96
N GLY A 111 -10.99 -10.22 -6.69
CA GLY A 111 -12.30 -10.58 -6.16
C GLY A 111 -12.83 -11.92 -6.68
N GLY A 112 -12.74 -12.94 -5.83
CA GLY A 112 -13.70 -14.07 -5.82
C GLY A 112 -13.68 -15.00 -7.04
N GLY A 113 -12.73 -15.94 -7.06
CA GLY A 113 -12.84 -17.18 -7.86
C GLY A 113 -13.23 -18.36 -6.97
N ALA A 114 -14.50 -18.44 -6.55
CA ALA A 114 -15.10 -19.67 -6.06
C ALA A 114 -15.78 -20.39 -7.23
N VAL A 115 -15.05 -21.29 -7.90
CA VAL A 115 -15.52 -22.38 -8.78
C VAL A 115 -14.35 -23.37 -8.83
N LYS A 116 -14.41 -24.64 -8.38
CA LYS A 116 -15.49 -25.61 -8.19
C LYS A 116 -15.53 -26.14 -6.76
#